data_AF-A0A7L7IIR8-F1
#
_entry.id   AF-A0A7L7IIR8-F1
#
_cell.length_a   1.000
_cell.length_b   1.000
_cell.length_c   1.000
_cell.angle_alpha   90.00
_cell.angle_beta   90.00
_cell.angle_gamma   90.00
#
_symmetry.space_group_name_H-M   'P 1'
#
loop_
_entity.id
_entity.type
_entity.pdbx_description
1 polymer ?
#
loop_
_entity_poly.entity_id
_entity_poly.type
_entity_poly.pdbx_seq_one_letter_code
_entity_poly.pdbx_strand_id
1 'polypeptide(L)' 'MTTNKPMTGEQLDELMTVAVNMQRDSEKSGDRSTAMFAYAVQVAVLELRQVRDDVKAFAEVLEQAHKEARDL' A
#
# COMPACT_ATOMS: atom_id res chain seq x y z
N MET A 1 -5.53 4.55 23.48
CA MET A 1 -5.67 4.33 22.04
C MET A 1 -4.29 4.23 21.45
N THR A 2 -3.95 3.13 20.78
CA THR A 2 -2.75 3.09 19.94
C THR A 2 -3.01 3.95 18.72
N THR A 3 -2.31 5.08 18.60
CA THR A 3 -2.31 5.85 17.36
C THR A 3 -1.57 5.02 16.32
N ASN A 4 -2.33 4.35 15.43
CA ASN A 4 -1.75 3.59 14.33
C ASN A 4 -1.11 4.57 13.34
N LYS A 5 0.19 4.79 13.48
CA LYS A 5 0.96 5.61 12.55
C LYS A 5 0.88 4.96 11.16
N PRO A 6 0.55 5.71 10.10
CA PRO A 6 0.57 5.17 8.74
C PRO A 6 1.96 4.65 8.40
N MET A 7 2.04 3.47 7.79
CA MET A 7 3.30 2.91 7.29
C MET A 7 3.91 3.83 6.22
N THR A 8 5.22 3.92 6.08
CA THR A 8 5.86 4.64 4.95
C THR A 8 5.74 3.84 3.65
N GLY A 9 6.20 4.39 2.52
CA GLY A 9 6.31 3.64 1.27
C GLY A 9 7.27 2.45 1.39
N GLU A 10 8.46 2.71 1.93
CA GLU A 10 9.49 1.69 2.20
C GLU A 10 8.96 0.58 3.12
N GLN A 11 8.21 0.93 4.18
CA GLN A 11 7.61 -0.07 5.05
C GLN A 11 6.56 -0.94 4.33
N LEU A 12 5.84 -0.40 3.35
CA LEU A 12 4.95 -1.19 2.49
C LEU A 12 5.73 -2.06 1.49
N ASP A 13 6.92 -1.64 1.04
CA ASP A 13 7.84 -2.46 0.23
C ASP A 13 8.36 -3.66 1.02
N GLU A 14 8.84 -3.41 2.24
CA GLU A 14 9.29 -4.46 3.15
C GLU A 14 8.15 -5.45 3.46
N LEU A 15 6.95 -4.95 3.76
CA LEU A 15 5.78 -5.80 4.02
C LEU A 15 5.41 -6.66 2.80
N MET A 16 5.48 -6.09 1.59
CA MET A 16 5.27 -6.85 0.35
C MET A 16 6.29 -7.98 0.23
N THR A 17 7.59 -7.68 0.40
CA THR A 17 8.65 -8.68 0.32
C THR A 17 8.45 -9.81 1.33
N VAL A 18 8.10 -9.48 2.58
CA VAL A 18 7.82 -10.46 3.62
C VAL A 18 6.62 -11.32 3.24
N ALA A 19 5.52 -10.71 2.78
CA ALA A 19 4.31 -11.43 2.42
C ALA A 19 4.51 -12.38 1.23
N VAL A 20 5.25 -11.97 0.20
CA VAL A 20 5.58 -12.84 -0.95
C VAL A 20 6.41 -14.05 -0.52
N ASN A 21 7.44 -13.83 0.31
CA ASN A 21 8.27 -14.93 0.82
C ASN A 21 7.44 -15.86 1.71
N MET A 22 6.63 -15.31 2.61
CA MET A 22 5.74 -16.06 3.50
C MET A 22 4.75 -16.92 2.70
N GLN A 23 4.13 -16.38 1.65
CA GLN A 23 3.25 -17.14 0.79
C GLN A 23 3.98 -18.31 0.15
N ARG A 24 5.10 -18.03 -0.53
CA ARG A 24 5.88 -19.06 -1.25
C ARG A 24 6.33 -20.19 -0.32
N ASP A 25 6.81 -19.84 0.87
CA ASP A 25 7.34 -20.82 1.82
C ASP A 25 6.21 -21.63 2.46
N SER A 26 5.04 -21.02 2.66
CA SER A 26 3.82 -21.69 3.15
C SER A 26 3.21 -22.63 2.09
N GLU A 27 3.24 -22.26 0.82
CA GLU A 27 2.81 -23.13 -0.28
C GLU A 27 3.70 -24.38 -0.37
N LYS A 28 5.02 -24.23 -0.20
CA LYS A 28 5.96 -25.36 -0.16
C LYS A 28 5.72 -26.30 1.02
N SER A 29 5.33 -25.76 2.19
CA SER A 29 5.06 -26.56 3.38
C SER A 29 3.65 -27.15 3.42
N GLY A 30 2.77 -26.75 2.50
CA GLY A 30 1.37 -27.16 2.47
C GLY A 30 0.47 -26.40 3.44
N ASP A 31 0.96 -25.33 4.09
CA ASP A 31 0.16 -24.47 4.95
C ASP A 31 -0.68 -23.48 4.12
N ARG A 32 -1.84 -23.97 3.67
CA ARG A 32 -2.75 -23.20 2.83
C ARG A 32 -3.32 -21.95 3.54
N SER A 33 -3.57 -22.02 4.85
CA SER A 33 -4.08 -20.88 5.62
C SER A 33 -3.11 -19.72 5.59
N THR A 34 -1.84 -19.99 5.87
CA THR A 34 -0.80 -18.96 5.89
C THR A 34 -0.53 -18.42 4.48
N ALA A 35 -0.54 -19.28 3.46
CA ALA A 35 -0.41 -18.85 2.08
C ALA A 35 -1.52 -17.87 1.66
N MET A 36 -2.78 -18.16 1.99
CA MET A 36 -3.92 -17.29 1.68
C MET A 36 -3.87 -15.97 2.47
N PHE A 37 -3.47 -16.02 3.74
CA PHE A 37 -3.29 -14.81 4.54
C PHE A 37 -2.20 -13.91 3.95
N ALA A 38 -1.04 -14.49 3.62
CA ALA A 38 0.07 -13.77 3.02
C ALA A 38 -0.32 -13.16 1.66
N TYR A 39 -1.13 -13.85 0.86
CA TYR A 39 -1.70 -13.29 -0.37
C TYR A 39 -2.62 -12.10 -0.10
N ALA A 40 -3.53 -12.20 0.88
CA ALA A 40 -4.42 -11.09 1.25
C ALA A 40 -3.63 -9.85 1.71
N VAL A 41 -2.52 -10.04 2.43
CA VAL A 41 -1.61 -8.95 2.81
C VAL A 41 -0.99 -8.29 1.58
N GLN A 42 -0.57 -9.06 0.57
CA GLN A 42 -0.04 -8.49 -0.68
C GLN A 42 -1.08 -7.61 -1.38
N VAL A 43 -2.32 -8.09 -1.49
CA VAL A 43 -3.43 -7.33 -2.09
C VAL A 43 -3.66 -6.02 -1.32
N ALA A 44 -3.73 -6.08 0.00
CA ALA A 44 -3.92 -4.89 0.84
C ALA A 44 -2.76 -3.88 0.67
N VAL A 45 -1.52 -4.35 0.50
CA VAL A 45 -0.38 -3.46 0.22
C VAL A 45 -0.53 -2.76 -1.13
N LEU A 46 -0.97 -3.48 -2.17
CA LEU A 46 -1.19 -2.89 -3.50
C LEU A 46 -2.29 -1.82 -3.46
N GLU A 47 -3.41 -2.11 -2.79
CA GLU A 47 -4.51 -1.15 -2.64
C GLU A 47 -4.07 0.09 -1.85
N LEU A 48 -3.31 -0.07 -0.77
CA LEU A 48 -2.78 1.06 0.00
C LEU A 48 -1.82 1.94 -0.82
N ARG A 49 -1.04 1.35 -1.74
CA ARG A 49 -0.19 2.12 -2.65
C ARG A 49 -1.03 2.91 -3.64
N GLN A 50 -1.99 2.25 -4.28
CA GLN A 50 -2.88 2.92 -5.23
C GLN A 50 -3.58 4.12 -4.59
N VAL A 51 -4.15 3.95 -3.40
CA VAL A 51 -4.80 5.04 -2.67
C VAL A 51 -3.84 6.19 -2.38
N ARG A 52 -2.57 5.92 -2.08
CA ARG A 52 -1.58 6.98 -1.85
C ARG A 52 -1.23 7.73 -3.12
N ASP A 53 -1.11 7.01 -4.23
CA ASP A 53 -0.79 7.62 -5.52
C ASP A 53 -1.97 8.46 -6.02
N ASP A 54 -3.21 7.97 -5.84
CA ASP A 54 -4.42 8.74 -6.10
C ASP A 54 -4.46 10.02 -5.26
N VAL A 55 -4.20 9.93 -3.94
CA VAL A 55 -4.18 11.10 -3.05
C VAL A 55 -3.12 12.13 -3.47
N LYS A 56 -1.94 11.68 -3.91
CA LYS A 56 -0.91 12.59 -4.44
C LYS A 56 -1.36 13.27 -5.72
N ALA A 57 -1.91 12.51 -6.67
CA ALA A 57 -2.43 13.05 -7.93
C ALA A 57 -3.55 14.07 -7.67
N PHE A 58 -4.46 13.79 -6.73
CA PHE A 58 -5.49 14.74 -6.31
C PHE A 58 -4.90 16.02 -5.71
N ALA A 59 -3.86 15.92 -4.89
CA ALA A 59 -3.20 17.08 -4.31
C ALA A 59 -2.53 17.96 -5.37
N GLU A 60 -1.88 17.36 -6.37
CA GLU A 60 -1.26 18.08 -7.49
C GLU A 60 -2.30 18.82 -8.33
N VAL A 61 -3.43 18.16 -8.64
CA VAL A 61 -4.55 18.79 -9.38
C VAL A 61 -5.13 19.96 -8.60
N LEU A 62 -5.33 19.80 -7.28
CA LEU A 62 -5.82 20.88 -6.42
C LEU A 62 -4.86 22.07 -6.40
N GLU A 63 -3.55 21.83 -6.29
CA GLU A 63 -2.55 22.88 -6.32
C GLU A 63 -2.57 23.64 -7.66
N GLN A 64 -2.70 22.92 -8.77
CA GLN A 64 -2.79 23.53 -10.10
C GLN A 64 -4.04 24.39 -10.25
N ALA A 65 -5.21 23.88 -9.84
CA ALA A 65 -6.45 24.65 -9.86
C ALA A 65 -6.37 25.92 -9.01
N HIS A 66 -5.68 25.86 -7.86
CA HIS A 66 -5.45 27.03 -7.02
C HIS A 66 -4.54 28.07 -7.68
N LYS A 67 -3.54 27.66 -8.47
CA LYS A 67 -2.68 28.58 -9.23
C LYS A 67 -3.47 29.25 -10.34
N GLU A 68 -4.21 28.48 -11.13
CA GLU A 68 -5.05 29.00 -12.22
C GLU A 68 -6.10 30.00 -11.72
N ALA A 69 -6.74 29.72 -10.58
CA ALA A 69 -7.70 30.62 -9.96
C ALA A 69 -7.07 31.92 -9.42
N ARG A 70 -5.76 31.92 -9.14
CA ARG A 70 -5.02 33.09 -8.65
C ARG A 70 -4.55 33.99 -9.80
N ASP A 71 -4.35 33.41 -10.97
CA ASP A 71 -3.89 34.09 -12.18
C ASP A 71 -5.03 34.72 -13.01
N LEU A 72 -6.28 34.51 -12.59
CA LEU A 72 -7.52 35.13 -13.13
C LEU A 72 -7.92 36.39 -12.35
#